data_AF-A0A0F7S8S6-F1
#
_entry.id   AF-A0A0F7S8S6-F1
#
_cell.length_a   1.000
_cell.length_b   1.000
_cell.length_c   1.000
_cell.angle_alpha   90.00
_cell.angle_beta   90.00
_cell.angle_gamma   90.00
#
_symmetry.space_group_name_H-M   'P 1'
#
loop_
_entity.id
_entity.type
_entity.pdbx_description
1 polymer ?
#
loop_
_entity_poly.entity_id
_entity_poly.type
_entity_poly.pdbx_seq_one_letter_code
_entity_poly.pdbx_strand_id
1 'polypeptide(L)'
;MSFFDWMICWTHVMFIEVIGHSGLRITGTAPAFDLFPMKRFDVDLVIEDHDNHHSRGWKKSGNYGKQTRVWDRLFGTVLPRIETLDHLIDYSDTVNMPQF
;
A
#
# COMPACT_ATOMS: atom_id res chain seq x y z
N MET A 1 25.33 -0.06 5.84
CA MET A 1 24.22 0.39 6.68
C MET A 1 24.78 0.95 7.98
N SER A 2 24.76 2.26 8.10
CA SER A 2 24.95 2.98 9.36
C SER A 2 23.69 2.86 10.24
N PHE A 3 23.79 3.31 11.49
CA PHE A 3 22.61 3.48 12.36
C PHE A 3 21.55 4.37 11.71
N PHE A 4 21.95 5.46 11.06
CA PHE A 4 21.01 6.38 10.41
C PHE A 4 20.33 5.75 9.19
N ASP A 5 21.05 4.96 8.40
CA ASP A 5 20.46 4.22 7.27
C ASP A 5 19.37 3.27 7.78
N TRP A 6 19.65 2.56 8.87
CA TRP A 6 18.68 1.66 9.49
C TRP A 6 17.47 2.41 10.05
N MET A 7 17.67 3.53 10.74
CA MET A 7 16.59 4.36 11.26
C MET A 7 15.66 4.85 10.15
N ILE A 8 16.19 5.30 9.02
CA ILE A 8 15.40 5.75 7.86
C ILE A 8 14.56 4.60 7.30
N CYS A 9 15.17 3.44 7.06
CA CYS A 9 14.46 2.25 6.57
C CYS A 9 13.36 1.82 7.56
N TRP A 10 13.67 1.84 8.86
CA TRP A 10 12.72 1.47 9.90
C TRP A 10 11.52 2.42 9.94
N THR A 11 11.75 3.74 9.88
CA THR A 11 10.67 4.74 9.83
C THR A 11 9.75 4.53 8.62
N HIS A 12 10.30 4.19 7.44
CA HIS A 12 9.49 3.88 6.27
C HIS A 12 8.59 2.65 6.50
N VAL A 13 9.15 1.55 7.02
CA VAL A 13 8.38 0.34 7.33
C VAL A 13 7.29 0.64 8.36
N MET A 14 7.63 1.33 9.45
CA MET A 14 6.66 1.70 10.49
C MET A 14 5.53 2.57 9.94
N PHE A 15 5.85 3.52 9.05
CA PHE A 15 4.84 4.37 8.44
C PHE A 15 3.85 3.55 7.60
N ILE A 16 4.34 2.64 6.76
CA ILE A 16 3.50 1.75 5.93
C ILE A 16 2.59 0.90 6.82
N GLU A 17 3.13 0.28 7.87
CA GLU A 17 2.36 -0.58 8.76
C GLU A 17 1.30 0.22 9.54
N VAL A 18 1.67 1.37 10.13
CA VAL A 18 0.71 2.21 10.88
C VAL A 18 -0.40 2.73 9.99
N ILE A 19 -0.08 3.21 8.79
CA ILE A 19 -1.08 3.69 7.83
C ILE A 19 -1.96 2.53 7.34
N GLY A 20 -1.39 1.38 7.00
CA GLY A 20 -2.11 0.19 6.58
C GLY A 20 -3.09 -0.35 7.65
N HIS A 21 -2.81 -0.08 8.93
CA HIS A 21 -3.66 -0.45 10.06
C HIS A 21 -4.54 0.70 10.61
N SER A 22 -4.50 1.88 9.98
CA SER A 22 -5.17 3.08 10.50
C SER A 22 -6.69 3.11 10.29
N GLY A 23 -7.21 2.27 9.38
CA GLY A 23 -8.61 2.33 8.94
C GLY A 23 -8.94 3.55 8.08
N LEU A 24 -7.93 4.31 7.63
CA LEU A 24 -8.13 5.44 6.72
C LEU A 24 -8.54 4.95 5.32
N ARG A 25 -9.55 5.62 4.76
CA ARG A 25 -10.06 5.37 3.41
C ARG A 25 -9.47 6.36 2.43
N ILE A 26 -8.19 6.18 2.10
CA ILE A 26 -7.45 7.05 1.19
C ILE A 26 -6.75 6.17 0.15
N THR A 27 -6.85 6.52 -1.13
CA THR A 27 -5.98 5.95 -2.16
C THR A 27 -4.59 6.58 -2.04
N GLY A 28 -3.69 5.88 -1.36
CA GLY A 28 -2.28 6.24 -1.26
C GLY A 28 -1.41 4.98 -1.22
N THR A 29 -0.20 5.06 -1.78
CA THR A 29 0.79 3.98 -1.76
C THR A 29 1.83 4.18 -0.67
N ALA A 30 2.69 3.17 -0.50
CA ALA A 30 3.89 3.30 0.31
C ALA A 30 4.72 4.55 -0.07
N PRO A 31 5.43 5.19 0.87
CA PRO A 31 6.27 6.33 0.59
C PRO A 31 7.50 5.92 -0.26
N ALA A 32 7.37 5.95 -1.59
CA ALA A 32 8.47 5.68 -2.54
C ALA A 32 8.21 6.10 -4.01
N PHE A 33 7.38 7.12 -4.28
CA PHE A 33 7.07 7.62 -5.65
C PHE A 33 6.55 6.57 -6.65
N ASP A 34 5.82 5.58 -6.16
CA ASP A 34 5.43 4.39 -6.90
C ASP A 34 4.02 4.45 -7.48
N LEU A 35 3.15 5.35 -7.01
CA LEU A 35 1.73 5.37 -7.42
C LEU A 35 1.54 5.40 -8.94
N PHE A 36 2.12 6.37 -9.66
CA PHE A 36 1.91 6.50 -11.10
C PHE A 36 2.52 5.35 -11.94
N PRO A 37 3.81 4.99 -11.79
CA PRO A 37 4.38 3.91 -12.58
C PRO A 37 3.77 2.56 -12.22
N MET A 38 3.49 2.27 -10.94
CA MET A 38 2.96 0.97 -10.52
C MET A 38 1.47 0.82 -10.84
N LYS A 39 0.67 1.88 -10.70
CA LYS A 39 -0.76 1.84 -11.07
C LYS A 39 -0.95 1.53 -12.55
N ARG A 40 -0.07 2.01 -13.44
CA ARG A 40 -0.12 1.67 -14.88
C ARG A 40 -0.02 0.16 -15.15
N PHE A 41 0.68 -0.58 -14.29
CA PHE A 41 0.80 -2.04 -14.40
C PHE A 41 -0.13 -2.78 -13.42
N ASP A 42 -0.97 -2.07 -12.66
CA ASP A 42 -1.85 -2.60 -11.62
C ASP A 42 -1.07 -3.46 -10.60
N VAL A 43 0.08 -2.91 -10.18
CA VAL A 43 0.98 -3.46 -9.15
C VAL A 43 1.25 -2.46 -8.03
N ASP A 44 0.53 -1.34 -8.00
CA ASP A 44 0.49 -0.42 -6.87
C ASP A 44 -0.05 -1.14 -5.64
N LEU A 45 0.55 -0.96 -4.46
CA LEU A 45 0.01 -1.44 -3.19
C LEU A 45 -0.57 -0.24 -2.44
N VAL A 46 -1.89 -0.20 -2.26
CA VAL A 46 -2.56 0.89 -1.54
C VAL A 46 -2.96 0.47 -0.13
N ILE A 47 -3.36 1.44 0.69
CA ILE A 47 -3.81 1.23 2.09
C ILE A 47 -4.84 0.08 2.18
N GLU A 48 -5.85 0.07 1.30
CA GLU A 48 -6.87 -0.97 1.28
C GLU A 48 -6.31 -2.37 0.97
N ASP A 49 -5.24 -2.49 0.18
CA ASP A 49 -4.63 -3.78 -0.10
C ASP A 49 -4.00 -4.39 1.17
N HIS A 50 -3.39 -3.53 2.01
CA HIS A 50 -2.84 -3.92 3.31
C HIS A 50 -3.95 -4.26 4.30
N ASP A 51 -5.02 -3.47 4.36
CA ASP A 51 -6.18 -3.81 5.19
C ASP A 51 -6.78 -5.16 4.79
N ASN A 52 -6.97 -5.40 3.48
CA ASN A 52 -7.41 -6.69 2.94
C ASN A 52 -6.50 -7.85 3.32
N HIS A 53 -5.18 -7.64 3.34
CA HIS A 53 -4.20 -8.65 3.76
C HIS A 53 -4.47 -9.14 5.19
N HIS A 54 -4.78 -8.20 6.10
CA HIS A 54 -5.03 -8.49 7.50
C HIS A 54 -6.47 -8.91 7.83
N SER A 55 -7.46 -8.33 7.16
CA SER A 55 -8.89 -8.52 7.48
C SER A 55 -9.42 -9.90 7.05
N ARG A 56 -8.82 -10.54 6.05
CA ARG A 56 -9.28 -11.84 5.52
C ARG A 56 -8.77 -13.07 6.28
N GLY A 57 -7.86 -12.87 7.23
CA GLY A 57 -7.24 -13.93 8.02
C GLY A 57 -6.35 -14.88 7.19
N TRP A 58 -5.63 -15.77 7.88
CA TRP A 58 -4.53 -16.54 7.28
C TRP A 58 -4.94 -17.56 6.20
N LYS A 59 -6.19 -18.06 6.22
CA LYS A 59 -6.64 -19.10 5.26
C LYS A 59 -7.05 -18.54 3.89
N LYS A 60 -7.30 -17.24 3.78
CA LYS A 60 -7.74 -16.56 2.54
C LYS A 60 -6.98 -15.23 2.33
N SER A 61 -5.74 -15.19 2.80
CA SER A 61 -4.87 -14.03 2.70
C SER A 61 -4.27 -13.91 1.29
N GLY A 62 -3.68 -12.75 1.02
CA GLY A 62 -3.06 -12.34 -0.23
C GLY A 62 -2.48 -10.94 -0.04
N ASN A 63 -2.05 -10.28 -1.11
CA ASN A 63 -1.35 -8.98 -1.04
C ASN A 63 -0.16 -9.03 -0.06
N TYR A 64 0.75 -9.99 -0.24
CA TYR A 64 1.91 -10.21 0.64
C TYR A 64 3.02 -9.18 0.44
N GLY A 65 3.02 -8.46 -0.67
CA GLY A 65 3.93 -7.36 -0.92
C GLY A 65 3.80 -6.26 0.13
N LYS A 66 4.92 -5.63 0.49
CA LYS A 66 4.97 -4.54 1.48
C LYS A 66 5.07 -3.14 0.87
N GLN A 67 5.53 -3.06 -0.38
CA GLN A 67 5.71 -1.80 -1.11
C GLN A 67 4.95 -1.80 -2.43
N THR A 68 4.92 -2.93 -3.13
CA THR A 68 4.18 -3.11 -4.39
C THR A 68 3.54 -4.49 -4.42
N ARG A 69 2.55 -4.69 -5.30
CA ARG A 69 1.92 -5.98 -5.60
C ARG A 69 2.58 -6.69 -6.79
N VAL A 70 3.81 -6.34 -7.17
CA VAL A 70 4.51 -6.96 -8.32
C VAL A 70 4.57 -8.48 -8.16
N TRP A 71 4.99 -8.95 -6.99
CA TRP A 71 5.07 -10.37 -6.68
C TRP A 71 3.70 -11.01 -6.52
N ASP A 72 2.74 -10.29 -5.93
CA ASP A 72 1.37 -10.80 -5.81
C ASP A 72 0.74 -11.04 -7.18
N ARG A 73 0.99 -10.15 -8.15
CA ARG A 73 0.50 -10.30 -9.51
C ARG A 73 1.20 -11.45 -10.23
N LEU A 74 2.51 -11.61 -10.01
CA LEU A 74 3.28 -12.69 -10.62
C LEU A 74 2.85 -14.08 -10.10
N PHE A 75 2.55 -14.18 -8.80
CA PHE A 75 2.25 -15.45 -8.14
C PHE A 75 0.75 -15.69 -7.87
N GLY A 76 -0.12 -14.77 -8.29
CA GLY A 76 -1.58 -14.94 -8.22
C GLY A 76 -2.16 -14.79 -6.81
N THR A 77 -1.56 -13.94 -5.97
CA THR A 77 -2.00 -13.68 -4.59
C THR A 77 -2.65 -12.31 -4.41
N VAL A 78 -3.00 -11.61 -5.50
CA VAL A 78 -3.73 -10.34 -5.45
C VAL A 78 -5.14 -10.55 -4.92
N LEU A 79 -5.54 -9.76 -3.93
CA LEU A 79 -6.91 -9.69 -3.44
C LEU A 79 -7.68 -8.56 -4.15
N PRO A 80 -8.99 -8.75 -4.42
CA PRO A 80 -9.80 -7.72 -5.04
C PRO A 80 -10.06 -6.56 -4.06
N ARG A 81 -9.93 -5.34 -4.58
CA ARG A 81 -10.33 -4.09 -3.93
C ARG A 81 -11.85 -3.89 -3.99
N ILE A 82 -12.37 -3.16 -3.02
CA ILE A 82 -13.78 -2.85 -2.81
C ILE A 82 -13.96 -1.35 -2.57
N GLU A 83 -13.06 -0.71 -1.81
CA GLU A 83 -13.17 0.70 -1.41
C GLU A 83 -12.47 1.65 -2.40
N THR A 84 -11.34 1.23 -2.96
CA THR A 84 -10.47 2.04 -3.83
C THR A 84 -10.64 1.72 -5.32
N LEU A 85 -11.86 1.41 -5.74
CA LEU A 85 -12.20 1.27 -7.16
C LEU A 85 -12.08 2.63 -7.86
N ASP A 86 -11.62 2.66 -9.12
CA ASP A 86 -11.30 3.92 -9.81
C ASP A 86 -12.45 4.95 -9.87
N HIS A 87 -13.70 4.48 -9.91
CA HIS A 87 -14.89 5.34 -9.93
C HIS A 87 -15.36 5.81 -8.54
N LEU A 88 -14.78 5.28 -7.46
CA LEU A 88 -15.07 5.65 -6.07
C LEU A 88 -14.03 6.63 -5.50
N ILE A 89 -12.93 6.87 -6.22
CA ILE A 89 -11.87 7.77 -5.77
C ILE A 89 -12.18 9.20 -6.22
N ASP A 90 -12.34 10.10 -5.24
CA ASP A 90 -12.39 11.54 -5.50
C ASP A 90 -10.96 12.10 -5.58
N TYR A 91 -10.52 12.46 -6.80
CA TYR A 91 -9.20 13.04 -7.02
C TYR A 91 -9.16 14.56 -6.75
N SER A 92 -10.30 15.19 -6.44
CA SER A 92 -10.37 16.61 -6.10
C SER A 92 -10.11 16.88 -4.61
N ASP A 93 -10.37 15.89 -3.74
CA ASP A 93 -10.09 15.95 -2.31
C ASP A 93 -8.80 15.18 -1.98
N THR A 94 -7.69 15.91 -1.92
CA THR A 94 -6.36 15.33 -1.75
C THR A 94 -5.85 15.48 -0.32
N VAL A 95 -5.31 14.40 0.23
CA VAL A 95 -4.58 14.45 1.51
C VAL A 95 -3.11 14.75 1.24
N ASN A 96 -2.63 15.85 1.82
CA ASN A 96 -1.21 16.19 1.79
C ASN A 96 -0.47 15.39 2.87
N MET A 97 0.29 14.40 2.44
CA MET A 97 1.25 13.72 3.30
C MET A 97 2.63 14.35 3.07
N PRO A 98 3.40 14.65 4.13
CA PRO A 98 4.76 15.15 3.96
C PRO A 98 5.59 14.08 3.25
N GLN A 99 5.88 14.34 1.97
CA GLN A 99 6.99 13.72 1.28
C GLN A 99 8.20 14.59 1.61
N PHE A 100 9.00 14.10 2.56
CA PHE A 100 10.20 14.70 3.17
C PHE A 100 9.94 15.83 4.17
#